data_AF-A0A924WEB5-F1
#
_entry.id   AF-A0A924WEB5-F1
#
_cell.length_a   1.000
_cell.length_b   1.000
_cell.length_c   1.000
_cell.angle_alpha   90.00
_cell.angle_beta   90.00
_cell.angle_gamma   90.00
#
_symmetry.space_group_name_H-M   'P 1'
#
loop_
_entity.id
_entity.type
_entity.pdbx_description
1 polymer ?
#
loop_
_entity_poly.entity_id
_entity_poly.type
_entity_poly.pdbx_seq_one_letter_code
_entity_poly.pdbx_strand_id
1 'polypeptide(L)'
;MKTQTFLRSMVLFLALLCLRLQNVQASNGHPSDSAYIWIQPWIETAYSELDQLEREHSDRTEPLRMRLHDVDNTLADPRNRTPECGFPFLWEKIQLEETLKGLEQEHEIKLLKLRYRKSIEIVKMLYEKILSMDHHLSSLKAQQGLSNLSNPHNYPEFKEAKGIIEDRMKKKFNFQMPALFQTNPFLSAAFSIVGLAVGGGEDKEKKVNIEKIACVLDFTVRMHNDLNVIYYETGYLHGANLTLKKDCEALFSDCARQVGYTIPLVSCRDGDDWERLYSMLDTYVAKALGETSNNATLASNTPTGLLAPDPRLLARATTNLQFSIDRVGLFIEKYSNFVSQGGEYYKKFSKIASSYENEKACSSTLPDQFKQLKNDIDETLDKFNSAYKMPEVQGSKLKDMLYGTAVD
;
A
#
# COMPACT_ATOMS: atom_id res chain seq x y z
N MET A 1 39.28 -14.14 -44.51
CA MET A 1 38.38 -13.11 -43.92
C MET A 1 36.94 -13.61 -43.66
N LYS A 2 36.68 -14.91 -43.42
CA LYS A 2 35.31 -15.43 -43.14
C LYS A 2 35.12 -16.04 -41.74
N THR A 3 36.18 -16.21 -40.96
CA THR A 3 36.11 -16.83 -39.62
C THR A 3 35.91 -15.80 -38.49
N GLN A 4 36.29 -14.54 -38.71
CA GLN A 4 36.19 -13.49 -37.68
C GLN A 4 34.75 -12.97 -37.48
N THR A 5 33.93 -13.00 -38.53
CA THR A 5 32.51 -12.64 -38.47
C THR A 5 31.67 -13.69 -37.76
N PHE A 6 32.04 -14.98 -37.86
CA PHE A 6 31.32 -16.06 -37.19
C PHE A 6 31.50 -16.02 -35.66
N LEU A 7 32.72 -15.76 -35.19
CA LEU A 7 32.98 -15.59 -33.75
C LEU A 7 32.26 -14.38 -33.15
N ARG A 8 32.18 -13.26 -33.88
CA ARG A 8 31.46 -12.06 -33.39
C ARG A 8 29.95 -12.30 -33.29
N SER A 9 29.37 -13.05 -34.23
CA SER A 9 27.96 -13.42 -34.19
C SER A 9 27.65 -14.38 -33.05
N MET A 10 28.54 -15.34 -32.77
CA MET A 10 28.36 -16.31 -31.69
C MET A 10 28.46 -15.66 -30.29
N VAL A 11 29.35 -14.67 -30.11
CA VAL A 11 29.45 -13.90 -28.86
C VAL A 11 28.21 -13.03 -28.64
N LEU A 12 27.65 -12.45 -29.70
CA LEU A 12 26.38 -11.71 -29.63
C LEU A 12 25.20 -12.62 -29.29
N PHE A 13 25.17 -13.83 -29.85
CA PHE A 13 24.13 -14.81 -29.54
C PHE A 13 24.24 -15.33 -28.10
N LEU A 14 25.45 -15.56 -27.58
CA LEU A 14 25.68 -15.92 -26.19
C LEU A 14 25.34 -14.76 -25.23
N ALA A 15 25.64 -13.51 -25.58
CA ALA A 15 25.26 -12.34 -24.79
C ALA A 15 23.73 -12.17 -24.74
N LEU A 16 23.03 -12.38 -25.86
CA LEU A 16 21.56 -12.37 -25.92
C LEU A 16 20.94 -13.55 -25.16
N LEU A 17 21.57 -14.72 -25.15
CA LEU A 17 21.13 -15.86 -24.35
C LEU A 17 21.31 -15.60 -22.85
N CYS A 18 22.43 -14.99 -22.45
CA CYS A 18 22.69 -14.59 -21.05
C CYS A 18 21.72 -13.50 -20.57
N LEU A 19 21.38 -12.53 -21.42
CA LEU A 19 20.36 -11.51 -21.12
C LEU A 19 18.95 -12.11 -20.99
N ARG A 20 18.61 -13.13 -21.79
CA ARG A 20 17.34 -13.87 -21.62
C ARG A 20 17.33 -14.78 -20.39
N LEU A 21 18.46 -15.37 -20.02
CA LEU A 21 18.56 -16.18 -18.79
C LEU A 21 18.53 -15.32 -17.53
N GLN A 22 19.04 -14.09 -17.55
CA GLN A 22 18.90 -13.14 -16.44
C GLN A 22 17.45 -12.66 -16.24
N ASN A 23 16.65 -12.56 -17.31
CA ASN A 23 15.21 -12.26 -17.20
C ASN A 23 14.36 -13.46 -16.71
N VAL A 24 14.87 -14.68 -16.75
CA VAL A 24 14.18 -15.89 -16.27
C VAL A 24 14.54 -16.23 -14.81
N GLN A 25 15.55 -15.57 -14.23
CA GLN A 25 15.92 -15.73 -12.81
C GLN A 25 15.35 -14.64 -11.88
N ALA A 26 14.47 -13.77 -12.36
CA ALA A 26 13.70 -12.84 -11.52
C ALA A 26 12.30 -13.37 -11.10
N SER A 27 11.99 -14.65 -11.33
CA SER A 27 10.71 -15.26 -10.93
C SER A 27 10.85 -16.50 -10.05
N ASN A 28 11.90 -16.57 -9.22
CA ASN A 28 11.89 -17.45 -8.04
C ASN A 28 11.62 -16.59 -6.80
N GLY A 29 10.48 -15.90 -6.81
CA GLY A 29 9.86 -15.38 -5.60
C GLY A 29 9.34 -16.57 -4.79
N HIS A 30 9.70 -16.61 -3.52
CA HIS A 30 9.15 -17.56 -2.56
C HIS A 30 7.60 -17.59 -2.67
N PRO A 31 6.92 -18.75 -2.57
CA PRO A 31 5.46 -18.84 -2.68
C PRO A 31 4.68 -18.19 -1.52
N SER A 32 5.31 -17.36 -0.70
CA SER A 32 4.78 -16.84 0.55
C SER A 32 4.31 -15.38 0.49
N ASP A 33 4.31 -14.73 -0.67
CA ASP A 33 3.70 -13.41 -0.82
C ASP A 33 2.17 -13.52 -0.75
N SER A 34 1.64 -13.47 0.48
CA SER A 34 0.21 -13.52 0.78
C SER A 34 -0.61 -12.47 0.01
N ALA A 35 0.01 -11.36 -0.39
CA ALA A 35 -0.61 -10.33 -1.21
C ALA A 35 -0.85 -10.80 -2.65
N TYR A 36 0.12 -11.51 -3.26
CA TYR A 36 0.03 -12.01 -4.64
C TYR A 36 -1.12 -13.00 -4.81
N ILE A 37 -1.27 -13.90 -3.82
CA ILE A 37 -2.29 -14.97 -3.83
C ILE A 37 -3.72 -14.40 -3.84
N TRP A 38 -3.94 -13.23 -3.23
CA TRP A 38 -5.27 -12.64 -3.09
C TRP A 38 -5.58 -11.59 -4.16
N ILE A 39 -4.56 -10.89 -4.66
CA ILE A 39 -4.74 -9.82 -5.65
C ILE A 39 -4.90 -10.40 -7.07
N GLN A 40 -4.22 -11.50 -7.43
CA GLN A 40 -4.33 -12.05 -8.78
C GLN A 40 -5.75 -12.49 -9.18
N PRO A 41 -6.45 -13.31 -8.38
CA PRO A 41 -7.82 -13.72 -8.73
C PRO A 41 -8.76 -12.53 -8.88
N TRP A 42 -8.55 -11.48 -8.08
CA TRP A 42 -9.31 -10.24 -8.16
C TRP A 42 -9.04 -9.47 -9.47
N ILE A 43 -7.77 -9.33 -9.87
CA ILE A 43 -7.38 -8.72 -11.15
C ILE A 43 -7.96 -9.51 -12.32
N GLU A 44 -7.84 -10.84 -12.32
CA GLU A 44 -8.36 -11.71 -13.37
C GLU A 44 -9.89 -11.58 -13.50
N THR A 45 -10.60 -11.54 -12.37
CA THR A 45 -12.05 -11.32 -12.36
C THR A 45 -12.41 -9.96 -12.95
N ALA A 46 -11.66 -8.91 -12.60
CA ALA A 46 -11.89 -7.57 -13.13
C ALA A 46 -11.69 -7.49 -14.65
N TYR A 47 -10.64 -8.13 -15.19
CA TYR A 47 -10.43 -8.21 -16.64
C TYR A 47 -11.52 -9.03 -17.34
N SER A 48 -11.95 -10.14 -16.74
CA SER A 48 -13.06 -10.93 -17.27
C SER A 48 -14.36 -10.13 -17.37
N GLU A 49 -14.67 -9.31 -16.36
CA GLU A 49 -15.83 -8.41 -16.35
C GLU A 49 -15.71 -7.31 -17.42
N LEU A 50 -14.51 -6.74 -17.61
CA LEU A 50 -14.22 -5.77 -18.67
C LEU A 50 -14.38 -6.38 -20.06
N ASP A 51 -13.82 -7.56 -20.29
CA ASP A 51 -13.89 -8.29 -21.56
C ASP A 51 -15.33 -8.72 -21.89
N GLN A 52 -16.13 -9.05 -20.86
CA GLN A 52 -17.55 -9.32 -21.05
C GLN A 52 -18.29 -8.06 -21.49
N LEU A 53 -18.08 -6.93 -20.82
CA LEU A 53 -18.72 -5.66 -21.15
C LEU A 53 -18.36 -5.19 -22.57
N GLU A 54 -17.10 -5.38 -22.98
CA GLU A 54 -16.63 -5.05 -24.33
C GLU A 54 -17.29 -5.93 -25.39
N ARG A 55 -17.39 -7.25 -25.14
CA ARG A 55 -18.08 -8.18 -26.04
C ARG A 55 -19.55 -7.84 -26.19
N GLU A 56 -20.25 -7.58 -25.09
CA GLU A 56 -21.67 -7.19 -25.13
C GLU A 56 -21.89 -5.90 -25.91
N HIS A 57 -20.96 -4.94 -25.82
CA HIS A 57 -21.02 -3.70 -26.59
C HIS A 57 -20.73 -3.94 -28.09
N SER A 58 -19.71 -4.72 -28.40
CA SER A 58 -19.36 -5.09 -29.77
C SER A 58 -20.51 -5.83 -30.46
N ASP A 59 -21.10 -6.83 -29.80
CA ASP A 59 -22.21 -7.63 -30.32
C ASP A 59 -23.44 -6.76 -30.65
N ARG A 60 -23.67 -5.68 -29.90
CA ARG A 60 -24.78 -4.73 -30.14
C ARG A 60 -24.46 -3.68 -31.20
N THR A 61 -23.21 -3.24 -31.31
CA THR A 61 -22.83 -2.11 -32.18
C THR A 61 -22.38 -2.54 -33.58
N GLU A 62 -21.76 -3.71 -33.72
CA GLU A 62 -21.23 -4.18 -35.00
C GLU A 62 -22.30 -4.33 -36.09
N PRO A 63 -23.48 -4.95 -35.83
CA PRO A 63 -24.53 -5.03 -36.84
C PRO A 63 -25.05 -3.65 -37.28
N LEU A 64 -25.09 -2.69 -36.35
CA LEU A 64 -25.53 -1.32 -36.62
C LEU A 64 -24.49 -0.54 -37.44
N ARG A 65 -23.19 -0.74 -37.15
CA ARG A 65 -22.09 -0.15 -37.93
C ARG A 65 -22.04 -0.70 -39.34
N MET A 66 -22.21 -2.02 -39.50
CA MET A 66 -22.33 -2.64 -40.82
C MET A 66 -23.51 -2.08 -41.60
N ARG A 67 -24.68 -1.95 -40.94
CA ARG A 67 -25.87 -1.37 -41.57
C ARG A 67 -25.68 0.10 -41.96
N LEU A 68 -25.04 0.89 -41.09
CA LEU A 68 -24.72 2.29 -41.36
C LEU A 68 -23.80 2.41 -42.59
N HIS A 69 -22.79 1.55 -42.69
CA HIS A 69 -21.90 1.49 -43.85
C HIS A 69 -22.67 1.15 -45.15
N ASP A 70 -23.60 0.19 -45.11
CA ASP A 70 -24.45 -0.16 -46.25
C ASP A 70 -25.35 1.02 -46.68
N VAL A 71 -25.93 1.73 -45.72
CA VAL A 71 -26.76 2.92 -45.96
C VAL A 71 -25.92 4.04 -46.58
N ASP A 72 -24.70 4.27 -46.10
CA ASP A 72 -23.77 5.25 -46.68
C ASP A 72 -23.39 4.90 -48.12
N ASN A 73 -23.10 3.63 -48.41
CA ASN A 73 -22.83 3.15 -49.77
C ASN A 73 -24.04 3.34 -50.69
N THR A 74 -25.25 3.12 -50.16
CA THR A 74 -26.50 3.29 -50.90
C THR A 74 -26.79 4.76 -51.20
N LEU A 75 -26.53 5.66 -50.24
CA LEU A 75 -26.66 7.11 -50.42
C LEU A 75 -25.60 7.70 -51.37
N ALA A 76 -24.45 7.05 -51.51
CA ALA A 76 -23.42 7.49 -52.44
C ALA A 76 -23.86 7.36 -53.92
N ASP A 77 -24.74 6.40 -54.24
CA ASP A 77 -25.29 6.20 -55.58
C ASP A 77 -26.12 7.42 -56.03
N PRO A 78 -25.78 8.07 -57.16
CA PRO A 78 -26.52 9.22 -57.69
C PRO A 78 -28.01 8.98 -57.90
N ARG A 79 -28.42 7.72 -58.14
CA ARG A 79 -29.83 7.34 -58.38
C ARG A 79 -30.69 7.47 -57.12
N ASN A 80 -30.08 7.42 -55.94
CA ASN A 80 -30.78 7.50 -54.65
C ASN A 80 -30.81 8.94 -54.09
N ARG A 81 -30.41 9.95 -54.87
CA ARG A 81 -30.39 11.35 -54.44
C ARG A 81 -31.70 12.11 -54.70
N THR A 82 -32.72 11.43 -55.22
CA THR A 82 -34.06 12.01 -55.33
C THR A 82 -34.74 12.01 -53.97
N PRO A 83 -35.63 12.99 -53.66
CA PRO A 83 -36.32 13.05 -52.38
C PRO A 83 -37.07 11.76 -52.02
N GLU A 84 -37.66 11.08 -53.00
CA GLU A 84 -38.50 9.90 -52.81
C GLU A 84 -37.70 8.66 -52.40
N CYS A 85 -36.46 8.53 -52.89
CA CYS A 85 -35.60 7.39 -52.61
C CYS A 85 -34.57 7.69 -51.51
N GLY A 86 -34.05 8.91 -51.46
CA GLY A 86 -32.97 9.31 -50.55
C GLY A 86 -33.42 9.66 -49.14
N PHE A 87 -34.62 10.21 -48.97
CA PHE A 87 -35.12 10.59 -47.64
C PHE A 87 -35.22 9.40 -46.67
N PRO A 88 -35.76 8.22 -47.05
CA PRO A 88 -35.79 7.05 -46.18
C PRO A 88 -34.40 6.61 -45.71
N PHE A 89 -33.40 6.60 -46.60
CA PHE A 89 -32.02 6.22 -46.25
C PHE A 89 -31.33 7.26 -45.36
N LEU A 90 -31.57 8.56 -45.60
CA LEU A 90 -31.08 9.62 -44.71
C LEU A 90 -31.69 9.53 -43.32
N TRP A 91 -33.00 9.24 -43.24
CA TRP A 91 -33.68 9.04 -41.97
C TRP A 91 -33.14 7.82 -41.23
N GLU A 92 -32.98 6.69 -41.92
CA GLU A 92 -32.37 5.48 -41.36
C GLU A 92 -30.95 5.74 -40.85
N LYS A 93 -30.13 6.45 -41.63
CA LYS A 93 -28.78 6.87 -41.22
C LYS A 93 -28.80 7.64 -39.89
N ILE A 94 -29.65 8.66 -39.79
CA ILE A 94 -29.77 9.48 -38.57
C ILE A 94 -30.16 8.59 -37.37
N GLN A 95 -31.13 7.69 -37.55
CA GLN A 95 -31.55 6.77 -36.49
C GLN A 95 -30.43 5.81 -36.05
N LEU A 96 -29.64 5.29 -37.00
CA LEU A 96 -28.49 4.43 -36.71
C LEU A 96 -27.39 5.21 -35.96
N GLU A 97 -27.06 6.43 -36.39
CA GLU A 97 -26.08 7.29 -35.74
C GLU A 97 -26.52 7.66 -34.30
N GLU A 98 -27.79 8.03 -34.11
CA GLU A 98 -28.36 8.31 -32.79
C GLU A 98 -28.33 7.08 -31.87
N THR A 99 -28.68 5.90 -32.41
CA THR A 99 -28.64 4.64 -31.66
C THR A 99 -27.22 4.27 -31.25
N LEU A 100 -26.27 4.34 -32.19
CA LEU A 100 -24.86 4.05 -31.91
C LEU A 100 -24.30 5.00 -30.84
N LYS A 101 -24.58 6.29 -30.96
CA LYS A 101 -24.17 7.29 -29.95
C LYS A 101 -24.76 6.98 -28.57
N GLY A 102 -26.02 6.55 -28.50
CA GLY A 102 -26.65 6.13 -27.25
C GLY A 102 -25.97 4.90 -26.64
N LEU A 103 -25.64 3.90 -27.47
CA LEU A 103 -24.92 2.69 -27.05
C LEU A 103 -23.50 2.98 -26.56
N GLU A 104 -22.79 3.89 -27.21
CA GLU A 104 -21.45 4.34 -26.80
C GLU A 104 -21.50 5.01 -25.42
N GLN A 105 -22.46 5.92 -25.21
CA GLN A 105 -22.68 6.56 -23.91
C GLN A 105 -23.06 5.56 -22.80
N GLU A 106 -23.89 4.58 -23.14
CA GLU A 106 -24.29 3.50 -22.24
C GLU A 106 -23.06 2.66 -21.82
N HIS A 107 -22.22 2.31 -22.79
CA HIS A 107 -20.99 1.56 -22.55
C HIS A 107 -19.99 2.34 -21.69
N GLU A 108 -19.74 3.62 -22.00
CA GLU A 108 -18.81 4.47 -21.23
C GLU A 108 -19.19 4.56 -19.75
N ILE A 109 -20.47 4.79 -19.44
CA ILE A 109 -20.90 4.89 -18.04
C ILE A 109 -20.88 3.54 -17.32
N LYS A 110 -21.19 2.43 -18.02
CA LYS A 110 -21.08 1.07 -17.46
C LYS A 110 -19.61 0.70 -17.18
N LEU A 111 -18.70 1.13 -18.04
CA LEU A 111 -17.26 0.97 -17.85
C LEU A 111 -16.79 1.75 -16.62
N LEU A 112 -17.19 3.01 -16.48
CA LEU A 112 -16.88 3.84 -15.31
C LEU A 112 -17.47 3.26 -14.01
N LYS A 113 -18.69 2.74 -14.07
CA LYS A 113 -19.33 2.04 -12.95
C LYS A 113 -18.47 0.87 -12.47
N LEU A 114 -17.99 0.04 -13.39
CA LEU A 114 -17.14 -1.10 -13.07
C LEU A 114 -15.83 -0.64 -12.44
N ARG A 115 -15.15 0.35 -13.05
CA ARG A 115 -13.90 0.93 -12.53
C ARG A 115 -14.06 1.55 -11.15
N TYR A 116 -15.17 2.25 -10.92
CA TYR A 116 -15.51 2.81 -9.62
C TYR A 116 -15.69 1.71 -8.57
N ARG A 117 -16.42 0.63 -8.90
CA ARG A 117 -16.57 -0.53 -7.99
C ARG A 117 -15.21 -1.10 -7.61
N LYS A 118 -14.34 -1.34 -8.60
CA LYS A 118 -12.97 -1.82 -8.34
C LYS A 118 -12.15 -0.82 -7.51
N SER A 119 -12.36 0.47 -7.69
CA SER A 119 -11.72 1.51 -6.86
C SER A 119 -12.12 1.40 -5.38
N ILE A 120 -13.39 1.14 -5.08
CA ILE A 120 -13.85 0.89 -3.71
C ILE A 120 -13.24 -0.39 -3.12
N GLU A 121 -13.13 -1.45 -3.92
CA GLU A 121 -12.50 -2.70 -3.50
C GLU A 121 -11.00 -2.51 -3.16
N ILE A 122 -10.29 -1.66 -3.93
CA ILE A 122 -8.91 -1.26 -3.61
C ILE A 122 -8.85 -0.48 -2.29
N VAL A 123 -9.77 0.47 -2.09
CA VAL A 123 -9.83 1.24 -0.82
C VAL A 123 -10.03 0.30 0.36
N LYS A 124 -10.93 -0.69 0.24
CA LYS A 124 -11.13 -1.74 1.26
C LYS A 124 -9.82 -2.49 1.55
N MET A 125 -9.13 -2.94 0.51
CA MET A 125 -7.87 -3.67 0.65
C MET A 125 -6.77 -2.83 1.32
N LEU A 126 -6.59 -1.58 0.88
CA LEU A 126 -5.61 -0.64 1.45
C LEU A 126 -5.90 -0.39 2.92
N TYR A 127 -7.17 -0.25 3.28
CA TYR A 127 -7.57 -0.03 4.66
C TYR A 127 -7.18 -1.22 5.57
N GLU A 128 -7.39 -2.47 5.14
CA GLU A 128 -6.93 -3.65 5.89
C GLU A 128 -5.41 -3.67 6.08
N LYS A 129 -4.65 -3.28 5.05
CA LYS A 129 -3.18 -3.20 5.14
C LYS A 129 -2.72 -2.13 6.12
N ILE A 130 -3.37 -0.95 6.11
CA ILE A 130 -3.11 0.13 7.06
C ILE A 130 -3.40 -0.32 8.50
N LEU A 131 -4.48 -1.07 8.74
CA LEU A 131 -4.81 -1.62 10.06
C LEU A 131 -3.79 -2.67 10.51
N SER A 132 -3.37 -3.57 9.62
CA SER A 132 -2.32 -4.54 9.93
C SER A 132 -1.00 -3.84 10.30
N MET A 133 -0.65 -2.79 9.58
CA MET A 133 0.55 -1.99 9.84
C MET A 133 0.44 -1.22 11.16
N ASP A 134 -0.75 -0.75 11.52
CA ASP A 134 -1.00 -0.11 12.82
C ASP A 134 -0.70 -1.05 13.99
N HIS A 135 -1.09 -2.32 13.86
CA HIS A 135 -0.79 -3.35 14.85
C HIS A 135 0.72 -3.58 14.99
N HIS A 136 1.47 -3.71 13.88
CA HIS A 136 2.93 -3.90 13.96
C HIS A 136 3.67 -2.67 14.51
N LEU A 137 3.29 -1.47 14.08
CA LEU A 137 3.89 -0.24 14.59
C LEU A 137 3.57 -0.03 16.08
N SER A 138 2.38 -0.44 16.53
CA SER A 138 2.01 -0.42 17.94
C SER A 138 2.79 -1.44 18.76
N SER A 139 3.08 -2.62 18.21
CA SER A 139 3.91 -3.65 18.87
C SER A 139 5.34 -3.16 19.12
N LEU A 140 5.96 -2.50 18.14
CA LEU A 140 7.30 -1.92 18.30
C LEU A 140 7.32 -0.70 19.23
N LYS A 141 6.26 0.13 19.19
CA LYS A 141 6.08 1.23 20.15
C LYS A 141 5.84 0.73 21.58
N ALA A 142 5.25 -0.46 21.75
CA ALA A 142 5.01 -1.08 23.05
C ALA A 142 6.31 -1.54 23.74
N GLN A 143 7.45 -1.48 23.05
CA GLN A 143 8.76 -1.59 23.69
C GLN A 143 9.12 -0.29 24.44
N GLN A 144 8.33 0.07 25.47
CA GLN A 144 8.81 0.87 26.61
C GLN A 144 10.15 0.32 27.17
N GLY A 145 10.46 -0.94 26.85
CA GLY A 145 11.76 -1.57 26.93
C GLY A 145 12.93 -0.81 26.29
N LEU A 146 12.80 -0.05 25.19
CA LEU A 146 13.97 0.55 24.51
C LEU A 146 14.68 1.60 25.37
N SER A 147 13.92 2.48 26.01
CA SER A 147 14.48 3.41 27.00
C SER A 147 15.03 2.68 28.23
N ASN A 148 14.50 1.49 28.53
CA ASN A 148 14.97 0.68 29.64
C ASN A 148 16.27 -0.08 29.30
N LEU A 149 16.43 -0.51 28.04
CA LEU A 149 17.61 -1.19 27.53
C LEU A 149 18.84 -0.29 27.55
N SER A 150 18.65 1.00 27.34
CA SER A 150 19.75 1.96 27.40
C SER A 150 20.06 2.46 28.81
N ASN A 151 19.37 1.96 29.84
CA ASN A 151 19.57 2.39 31.22
C ASN A 151 20.27 1.29 32.04
N PRO A 152 21.54 1.51 32.48
CA PRO A 152 22.30 0.53 33.25
C PRO A 152 21.65 0.20 34.60
N HIS A 153 20.80 1.08 35.14
CA HIS A 153 20.04 0.80 36.36
C HIS A 153 18.97 -0.27 36.20
N ASN A 154 18.69 -0.77 34.98
CA ASN A 154 17.77 -1.88 34.78
C ASN A 154 18.46 -3.25 34.86
N TYR A 155 19.77 -3.29 35.03
CA TYR A 155 20.57 -4.51 35.04
C TYR A 155 20.95 -4.91 36.48
N PRO A 156 20.62 -6.12 36.93
CA PRO A 156 20.93 -6.57 38.29
C PRO A 156 22.44 -6.59 38.56
N GLU A 157 23.26 -6.98 37.57
CA GLU A 157 24.71 -7.01 37.68
C GLU A 157 25.28 -5.60 37.95
N PHE A 158 24.70 -4.57 37.32
CA PHE A 158 25.10 -3.19 37.54
C PHE A 158 24.64 -2.67 38.90
N LYS A 159 23.43 -3.02 39.36
CA LYS A 159 22.93 -2.64 40.70
C LYS A 159 23.80 -3.23 41.81
N GLU A 160 24.13 -4.51 41.71
CA GLU A 160 24.96 -5.21 42.68
C GLU A 160 26.36 -4.59 42.73
N ALA A 161 26.97 -4.36 41.55
CA ALA A 161 28.26 -3.70 41.45
C ALA A 161 28.27 -2.29 42.03
N LYS A 162 27.24 -1.49 41.73
CA LYS A 162 27.07 -0.13 42.26
C LYS A 162 27.02 -0.15 43.78
N GLY A 163 26.24 -1.07 44.38
CA GLY A 163 26.16 -1.20 45.84
C GLY A 163 27.51 -1.54 46.48
N ILE A 164 28.26 -2.49 45.89
CA ILE A 164 29.62 -2.86 46.37
C ILE A 164 30.58 -1.67 46.30
N ILE A 165 30.51 -0.88 45.23
CA ILE A 165 31.38 0.29 45.01
C ILE A 165 31.01 1.42 45.98
N GLU A 166 29.72 1.72 46.15
CA GLU A 166 29.23 2.72 47.10
C GLU A 166 29.66 2.37 48.54
N ASP A 167 29.52 1.12 48.96
CA ASP A 167 29.95 0.66 50.28
C ASP A 167 31.46 0.81 50.49
N ARG A 168 32.27 0.52 49.46
CA ARG A 168 33.73 0.68 49.54
C ARG A 168 34.15 2.14 49.54
N MET A 169 33.56 2.97 48.69
CA MET A 169 33.86 4.41 48.64
C MET A 169 33.47 5.10 49.95
N LYS A 170 32.33 4.72 50.54
CA LYS A 170 31.91 5.20 51.86
C LYS A 170 32.90 4.76 52.95
N LYS A 171 33.34 3.49 52.94
CA LYS A 171 34.31 2.98 53.94
C LYS A 171 35.71 3.59 53.80
N LYS A 172 36.18 3.83 52.57
CA LYS A 172 37.58 4.22 52.29
C LYS A 172 37.79 5.73 52.17
N PHE A 173 36.77 6.47 51.71
CA PHE A 173 36.85 7.91 51.44
C PHE A 173 35.72 8.73 52.11
N ASN A 174 34.82 8.10 52.87
CA ASN A 174 33.63 8.74 53.45
C ASN A 174 32.77 9.50 52.41
N PHE A 175 32.79 9.04 51.16
CA PHE A 175 32.07 9.67 50.06
C PHE A 175 30.75 8.92 49.79
N GLN A 176 29.64 9.66 49.67
CA GLN A 176 28.36 9.14 49.17
C GLN A 176 28.08 9.72 47.79
N MET A 177 27.63 8.87 46.87
CA MET A 177 27.22 9.31 45.54
C MET A 177 26.02 10.28 45.66
N PRO A 178 26.12 11.52 45.15
CA PRO A 178 24.99 12.42 45.07
C PRO A 178 23.84 11.83 44.24
N ALA A 179 22.59 12.12 44.64
CA ALA A 179 21.38 11.59 43.99
C ALA A 179 21.35 11.85 42.47
N LEU A 180 21.90 12.98 42.00
CA LEU A 180 21.99 13.31 40.57
C LEU A 180 22.85 12.33 39.75
N PHE A 181 23.90 11.75 40.36
CA PHE A 181 24.73 10.73 39.71
C PHE A 181 24.08 9.35 39.76
N GLN A 182 23.16 9.13 40.70
CA GLN A 182 22.42 7.87 40.82
C GLN A 182 21.31 7.72 39.79
N THR A 183 20.84 8.80 39.18
CA THR A 183 19.75 8.80 38.19
C THR A 183 20.23 8.91 36.75
N ASN A 184 21.47 9.35 36.51
CA ASN A 184 22.02 9.51 35.18
C ASN A 184 22.88 8.29 34.79
N PRO A 185 22.53 7.56 33.71
CA PRO A 185 23.27 6.41 33.20
C PRO A 185 24.77 6.62 33.05
N PHE A 186 25.17 7.75 32.46
CA PHE A 186 26.57 8.06 32.13
C PHE A 186 27.37 8.42 33.39
N LEU A 187 26.76 9.16 34.32
CA LEU A 187 27.43 9.56 35.57
C LEU A 187 27.55 8.37 36.53
N SER A 188 26.53 7.51 36.60
CA SER A 188 26.62 6.27 37.36
C SER A 188 27.65 5.31 36.75
N ALA A 189 27.75 5.23 35.42
CA ALA A 189 28.76 4.42 34.73
C ALA A 189 30.18 4.91 35.01
N ALA A 190 30.42 6.21 34.86
CA ALA A 190 31.72 6.84 35.12
C ALA A 190 32.16 6.63 36.58
N PHE A 191 31.23 6.79 37.53
CA PHE A 191 31.54 6.53 38.94
C PHE A 191 31.87 5.07 39.21
N SER A 192 31.14 4.12 38.63
CA SER A 192 31.43 2.70 38.79
C SER A 192 32.82 2.34 38.26
N ILE A 193 33.24 2.92 37.12
CA ILE A 193 34.61 2.72 36.58
C ILE A 193 35.67 3.28 37.54
N VAL A 194 35.50 4.51 38.01
CA VAL A 194 36.44 5.15 38.95
C VAL A 194 36.52 4.38 40.27
N GLY A 195 35.37 3.95 40.79
CA GLY A 195 35.29 3.16 42.02
C GLY A 195 35.92 1.77 41.91
N LEU A 196 35.83 1.13 40.74
CA LEU A 196 36.54 -0.13 40.48
C LEU A 196 38.06 0.06 40.42
N ALA A 197 38.55 1.14 39.79
CA ALA A 197 39.99 1.43 39.67
C ALA A 197 40.66 1.77 41.01
N VAL A 198 39.97 2.51 41.88
CA VAL A 198 40.48 2.90 43.21
C VAL A 198 40.24 1.80 44.27
N GLY A 199 39.38 0.83 43.94
CA GLY A 199 38.82 -0.18 44.84
C GLY A 199 39.71 -1.38 45.18
N GLY A 200 40.91 -1.51 44.60
CA GLY A 200 41.99 -2.46 44.93
C GLY A 200 41.59 -3.86 45.44
N GLY A 201 41.72 -4.89 44.59
CA GLY A 201 41.74 -6.29 45.05
C GLY A 201 41.76 -7.33 43.93
N GLU A 202 42.72 -8.27 44.01
CA GLU A 202 42.89 -9.40 43.12
C GLU A 202 42.06 -10.62 43.58
N ASP A 203 40.85 -10.80 43.04
CA ASP A 203 40.13 -12.08 43.10
C ASP A 203 39.68 -12.46 41.69
N LYS A 204 39.77 -13.74 41.31
CA LYS A 204 39.30 -14.24 40.00
C LYS A 204 37.80 -13.96 39.78
N GLU A 205 37.00 -14.05 40.84
CA GLU A 205 35.56 -13.77 40.80
C GLU A 205 35.26 -12.28 40.56
N LYS A 206 36.14 -11.38 41.05
CA LYS A 206 36.05 -9.94 40.73
C LYS A 206 36.32 -9.65 39.27
N LYS A 207 37.27 -10.34 38.61
CA LYS A 207 37.55 -10.13 37.19
C LYS A 207 36.34 -10.46 36.31
N VAL A 208 35.67 -11.58 36.59
CA VAL A 208 34.44 -11.99 35.89
C VAL A 208 33.32 -10.98 36.09
N ASN A 209 33.13 -10.48 37.31
CA ASN A 209 32.11 -9.46 37.57
C ASN A 209 32.44 -8.11 36.91
N ILE A 210 33.71 -7.71 36.88
CA ILE A 210 34.17 -6.50 36.18
C ILE A 210 33.91 -6.60 34.67
N GLU A 211 34.18 -7.75 34.05
CA GLU A 211 33.90 -7.97 32.62
C GLU A 211 32.41 -7.87 32.31
N LYS A 212 31.53 -8.47 33.14
CA LYS A 212 30.09 -8.34 32.98
C LYS A 212 29.60 -6.90 33.12
N ILE A 213 30.10 -6.16 34.11
CA ILE A 213 29.77 -4.74 34.31
C ILE A 213 30.25 -3.91 33.12
N ALA A 214 31.47 -4.17 32.63
CA ALA A 214 32.02 -3.49 31.46
C ALA A 214 31.13 -3.70 30.23
N CYS A 215 30.64 -4.92 30.02
CA CYS A 215 29.69 -5.23 28.95
C CYS A 215 28.35 -4.49 29.09
N VAL A 216 27.76 -4.44 30.29
CA VAL A 216 26.52 -3.69 30.55
C VAL A 216 26.73 -2.19 30.31
N LEU A 217 27.84 -1.63 30.78
CA LEU A 217 28.16 -0.22 30.61
C LEU A 217 28.45 0.14 29.16
N ASP A 218 29.23 -0.68 28.46
CA ASP A 218 29.53 -0.49 27.05
C ASP A 218 28.24 -0.53 26.20
N PHE A 219 27.41 -1.54 26.42
CA PHE A 219 26.11 -1.64 25.75
C PHE A 219 25.23 -0.42 26.03
N THR A 220 24.98 -0.12 27.30
CA THR A 220 24.04 0.95 27.66
C THR A 220 24.49 2.32 27.20
N VAL A 221 25.79 2.65 27.30
CA VAL A 221 26.34 3.94 26.85
C VAL A 221 26.32 4.06 25.33
N ARG A 222 26.77 3.03 24.61
CA ARG A 222 26.82 3.07 23.13
C ARG A 222 25.42 3.05 22.53
N MET A 223 24.55 2.18 23.03
CA MET A 223 23.21 2.00 22.48
C MET A 223 22.21 3.05 22.96
N HIS A 224 22.56 3.94 23.91
CA HIS A 224 21.59 4.92 24.42
C HIS A 224 21.02 5.83 23.35
N ASN A 225 21.89 6.47 22.57
CA ASN A 225 21.44 7.36 21.51
C ASN A 225 20.79 6.58 20.36
N ASP A 226 21.37 5.43 20.02
CA ASP A 226 20.92 4.57 18.93
C ASP A 226 19.50 4.02 19.16
N LEU A 227 19.23 3.49 20.35
CA LEU A 227 17.89 3.01 20.72
C LEU A 227 16.89 4.16 20.83
N ASN A 228 17.31 5.34 21.30
CA ASN A 228 16.44 6.52 21.31
C ASN A 228 16.05 6.95 19.89
N VAL A 229 16.97 6.89 18.92
CA VAL A 229 16.67 7.17 17.51
C VAL A 229 15.61 6.21 16.98
N ILE A 230 15.78 4.90 17.21
CA ILE A 230 14.79 3.89 16.82
C ILE A 230 13.43 4.22 17.46
N TYR A 231 13.40 4.47 18.77
CA TYR A 231 12.18 4.78 19.51
C TYR A 231 11.40 5.97 18.92
N TYR A 232 12.06 7.11 18.73
CA TYR A 232 11.39 8.32 18.23
C TYR A 232 10.94 8.18 16.77
N GLU A 233 11.73 7.52 15.92
CA GLU A 233 11.39 7.33 14.52
C GLU A 233 10.28 6.29 14.32
N THR A 234 10.22 5.24 15.13
CA THR A 234 9.05 4.35 15.18
C THR A 234 7.80 5.10 15.61
N GLY A 235 7.91 6.01 16.59
CA GLY A 235 6.81 6.88 17.01
C GLY A 235 6.30 7.78 15.88
N TYR A 236 7.22 8.35 15.08
CA TYR A 236 6.89 9.11 13.88
C TYR A 236 6.16 8.27 12.83
N LEU A 237 6.66 7.06 12.51
CA LEU A 237 6.02 6.15 11.56
C LEU A 237 4.60 5.77 11.97
N HIS A 238 4.39 5.50 13.26
CA HIS A 238 3.07 5.21 13.80
C HIS A 238 2.11 6.40 13.64
N GLY A 239 2.55 7.62 13.96
CA GLY A 239 1.75 8.83 13.75
C GLY A 239 1.39 9.07 12.27
N ALA A 240 2.34 8.80 11.37
CA ALA A 240 2.12 8.88 9.93
C ALA A 240 1.13 7.80 9.44
N ASN A 241 1.20 6.56 9.97
CA ASN A 241 0.22 5.51 9.66
C ASN A 241 -1.20 5.87 10.12
N LEU A 242 -1.35 6.45 11.32
CA LEU A 242 -2.65 6.95 11.80
C LEU A 242 -3.21 8.06 10.93
N THR A 243 -2.34 8.91 10.37
CA THR A 243 -2.74 9.94 9.41
C THR A 243 -3.21 9.30 8.10
N LEU A 244 -2.45 8.34 7.57
CA LEU A 244 -2.80 7.58 6.37
C LEU A 244 -4.15 6.86 6.52
N LYS A 245 -4.42 6.30 7.72
CA LYS A 245 -5.71 5.69 8.06
C LYS A 245 -6.87 6.70 7.94
N LYS A 246 -6.75 7.87 8.58
CA LYS A 246 -7.77 8.92 8.53
C LYS A 246 -8.00 9.41 7.10
N ASP A 247 -6.93 9.55 6.33
CA ASP A 247 -7.02 9.96 4.93
C ASP A 247 -7.73 8.90 4.08
N CYS A 248 -7.55 7.61 4.37
CA CYS A 248 -8.27 6.51 3.72
C CYS A 248 -9.77 6.54 4.05
N GLU A 249 -10.12 6.76 5.32
CA GLU A 249 -11.52 6.89 5.77
C GLU A 249 -12.21 8.10 5.11
N ALA A 250 -11.50 9.23 5.01
CA ALA A 250 -11.99 10.43 4.34
C ALA A 250 -12.17 10.20 2.82
N LEU A 251 -11.20 9.55 2.17
CA LEU A 251 -11.30 9.17 0.76
C LEU A 251 -12.54 8.32 0.49
N PHE A 252 -12.76 7.28 1.30
CA PHE A 252 -13.95 6.43 1.16
C PHE A 252 -15.24 7.25 1.30
N SER A 253 -15.33 8.12 2.32
CA SER A 253 -16.52 8.96 2.52
C SER A 253 -16.78 9.89 1.34
N ASP A 254 -15.72 10.45 0.75
CA ASP A 254 -15.81 11.34 -0.41
C ASP A 254 -16.25 10.62 -1.68
N CYS A 255 -15.76 9.41 -1.92
CA CYS A 255 -16.17 8.56 -3.03
C CYS A 255 -17.62 8.09 -2.84
N ALA A 256 -17.92 7.46 -1.70
CA ALA A 256 -19.21 6.84 -1.43
C ALA A 256 -20.38 7.86 -1.43
N ARG A 257 -20.12 9.09 -0.99
CA ARG A 257 -21.09 10.19 -1.04
C ARG A 257 -21.51 10.56 -2.46
N GLN A 258 -20.70 10.30 -3.49
CA GLN A 258 -21.07 10.57 -4.89
C GLN A 258 -22.28 9.74 -5.34
N VAL A 259 -22.41 8.52 -4.81
CA VAL A 259 -23.54 7.62 -5.08
C VAL A 259 -24.61 7.67 -3.99
N GLY A 260 -24.49 8.60 -3.04
CA GLY A 260 -25.44 8.82 -1.94
C GLY A 260 -25.19 7.96 -0.69
N TYR A 261 -24.12 7.18 -0.64
CA TYR A 261 -23.76 6.37 0.53
C TYR A 261 -23.06 7.23 1.59
N THR A 262 -23.59 7.25 2.81
CA THR A 262 -23.16 8.19 3.87
C THR A 262 -22.53 7.51 5.09
N ILE A 263 -22.54 6.18 5.15
CA ILE A 263 -21.99 5.42 6.27
C ILE A 263 -20.45 5.48 6.21
N PRO A 264 -19.75 5.72 7.34
CA PRO A 264 -18.29 5.75 7.36
C PRO A 264 -17.66 4.39 7.04
N LEU A 265 -16.40 4.41 6.56
CA LEU A 265 -15.64 3.20 6.19
C LEU A 265 -15.61 2.14 7.30
N VAL A 266 -15.37 2.59 8.54
CA VAL A 266 -15.31 1.70 9.72
C VAL A 266 -16.63 0.94 9.90
N SER A 267 -17.74 1.66 9.89
CA SER A 267 -19.08 1.06 10.07
C SER A 267 -19.49 0.20 8.88
N CYS A 268 -19.13 0.60 7.66
CA CYS A 268 -19.36 -0.21 6.45
C CYS A 268 -18.61 -1.54 6.51
N ARG A 269 -17.35 -1.50 6.96
CA ARG A 269 -16.52 -2.69 7.16
C ARG A 269 -17.07 -3.60 8.26
N ASP A 270 -17.37 -3.03 9.42
CA ASP A 270 -17.81 -3.81 10.59
C ASP A 270 -19.20 -4.43 10.38
N GLY A 271 -20.07 -3.76 9.61
CA GLY A 271 -21.41 -4.24 9.26
C GLY A 271 -21.50 -5.00 7.92
N ASP A 272 -20.38 -5.18 7.21
CA ASP A 272 -20.30 -5.79 5.87
C ASP A 272 -21.29 -5.18 4.84
N ASP A 273 -21.49 -3.86 4.87
CA ASP A 273 -22.53 -3.14 4.13
C ASP A 273 -22.12 -2.78 2.67
N TRP A 274 -21.20 -3.54 2.09
CA TRP A 274 -20.64 -3.28 0.75
C TRP A 274 -21.69 -3.47 -0.36
N GLU A 275 -22.53 -4.49 -0.24
CA GLU A 275 -23.59 -4.77 -1.23
C GLU A 275 -24.60 -3.63 -1.33
N ARG A 276 -24.88 -2.96 -0.22
CA ARG A 276 -25.73 -1.77 -0.23
C ARG A 276 -25.08 -0.63 -1.00
N LEU A 277 -23.78 -0.39 -0.81
CA LEU A 277 -23.05 0.62 -1.57
C LEU A 277 -23.08 0.30 -3.07
N TYR A 278 -22.89 -0.96 -3.46
CA TYR A 278 -22.95 -1.39 -4.86
C TYR A 278 -24.36 -1.25 -5.46
N SER A 279 -25.41 -1.59 -4.70
CA SER A 279 -26.79 -1.36 -5.12
C SER A 279 -27.12 0.13 -5.31
N MET A 280 -26.56 1.00 -4.47
CA MET A 280 -26.70 2.45 -4.63
C MET A 280 -25.96 2.97 -5.88
N LEU A 281 -24.79 2.42 -6.19
CA LEU A 281 -24.08 2.68 -7.44
C LEU A 281 -24.90 2.21 -8.66
N ASP A 282 -25.49 1.01 -8.60
CA ASP A 282 -26.37 0.48 -9.66
C ASP A 282 -27.54 1.44 -9.91
N THR A 283 -28.20 1.87 -8.84
CA THR A 283 -29.33 2.81 -8.89
C THR A 283 -28.89 4.17 -9.44
N TYR A 284 -27.71 4.65 -9.03
CA TYR A 284 -27.15 5.92 -9.49
C TYR A 284 -26.90 5.93 -11.01
N VAL A 285 -26.34 4.85 -11.54
CA VAL A 285 -26.06 4.69 -12.97
C VAL A 285 -27.34 4.44 -13.77
N ALA A 286 -28.25 3.58 -13.28
CA ALA A 286 -29.54 3.34 -13.91
C ALA A 286 -30.36 4.64 -14.06
N LYS A 287 -30.31 5.51 -13.04
CA LYS A 287 -30.94 6.83 -13.10
C LYS A 287 -30.29 7.75 -14.13
N ALA A 288 -28.97 7.72 -14.27
CA ALA A 288 -28.24 8.48 -15.27
C ALA A 288 -28.55 8.01 -16.70
N LEU A 289 -28.80 6.71 -16.87
CA LEU A 289 -29.21 6.08 -18.13
C LEU A 289 -30.71 6.23 -18.45
N GLY A 290 -31.52 6.76 -17.53
CA GLY A 290 -32.96 6.91 -17.72
C GLY A 290 -33.76 5.62 -17.54
N GLU A 291 -33.16 4.55 -17.02
CA GLU A 291 -33.80 3.23 -16.84
C GLU A 291 -34.85 3.22 -15.70
N THR A 292 -34.80 4.18 -14.77
CA THR A 292 -35.56 4.15 -13.51
C THR A 292 -36.87 4.97 -13.49
N SER A 293 -37.50 5.21 -14.64
CA SER A 293 -38.76 5.97 -14.70
C SER A 293 -39.98 5.11 -14.36
N ASN A 294 -40.11 4.72 -13.10
CA ASN A 294 -41.34 4.18 -12.51
C ASN A 294 -42.10 5.31 -11.80
N ASN A 295 -42.82 6.13 -12.56
CA ASN A 295 -44.04 6.80 -12.11
C ASN A 295 -44.83 7.28 -13.35
N ALA A 296 -45.92 6.58 -13.61
CA ALA A 296 -46.83 6.80 -14.71
C ALA A 296 -47.67 8.08 -14.54
N THR A 297 -47.87 8.81 -15.63
CA THR A 297 -49.18 9.37 -16.00
C THR A 297 -49.36 9.36 -17.52
N LEU A 298 -50.25 8.47 -17.96
CA LEU A 298 -51.10 8.45 -19.16
C LEU A 298 -50.56 8.93 -20.52
N ALA A 299 -50.73 7.99 -21.47
CA ALA A 299 -51.14 8.19 -22.86
C ALA A 299 -50.07 8.64 -23.88
N SER A 300 -49.36 7.66 -24.44
CA SER A 300 -49.27 7.52 -25.91
C SER A 300 -48.86 6.09 -26.28
N ASN A 301 -49.68 5.46 -27.13
CA ASN A 301 -49.34 4.23 -27.83
C ASN A 301 -48.22 4.52 -28.85
N THR A 302 -46.98 4.59 -28.37
CA THR A 302 -45.79 4.67 -29.23
C THR A 302 -44.93 3.44 -28.93
N PRO A 303 -44.58 2.61 -29.92
CA PRO A 303 -43.72 1.45 -29.68
C PRO A 303 -42.32 1.95 -29.29
N THR A 304 -41.79 1.43 -28.18
CA THR A 304 -40.34 1.29 -27.93
C THR A 304 -39.48 2.50 -28.37
N GLY A 305 -39.63 3.63 -27.70
CA GLY A 305 -38.65 4.71 -27.73
C GLY A 305 -37.89 4.72 -26.40
N LEU A 306 -36.61 4.37 -26.44
CA LEU A 306 -35.65 4.70 -25.38
C LEU A 306 -35.77 6.20 -25.11
N LEU A 307 -36.28 6.59 -23.94
CA LEU A 307 -36.18 7.97 -23.49
C LEU A 307 -34.69 8.28 -23.38
N ALA A 308 -34.19 9.17 -24.25
CA ALA A 308 -32.79 9.55 -24.24
C ALA A 308 -32.41 10.01 -22.82
N PRO A 309 -31.28 9.52 -22.26
CA PRO A 309 -30.85 9.88 -20.92
C PRO A 309 -30.72 11.40 -20.79
N ASP A 310 -31.12 11.97 -19.66
CA ASP A 310 -30.91 13.40 -19.40
C ASP A 310 -29.39 13.70 -19.47
N PRO A 311 -28.92 14.48 -20.47
CA PRO A 311 -27.50 14.69 -20.69
C PRO A 311 -26.81 15.33 -19.48
N ARG A 312 -27.55 16.07 -18.63
CA ARG A 312 -27.01 16.67 -17.41
C ARG A 312 -26.76 15.62 -16.32
N LEU A 313 -27.67 14.66 -16.18
CA LEU A 313 -27.53 13.59 -15.19
C LEU A 313 -26.40 12.65 -15.60
N LEU A 314 -26.32 12.31 -16.89
CA LEU A 314 -25.23 11.49 -17.43
C LEU A 314 -23.87 12.17 -17.24
N ALA A 315 -23.71 13.43 -17.66
CA ALA A 315 -22.45 14.15 -17.50
C ALA A 315 -22.02 14.29 -16.03
N ARG A 316 -22.98 14.49 -15.12
CA ARG A 316 -22.72 14.52 -13.68
C ARG A 316 -22.28 13.15 -13.16
N ALA A 317 -22.93 12.08 -13.58
CA ALA A 317 -22.58 10.72 -13.20
C ALA A 317 -21.16 10.38 -13.65
N THR A 318 -20.85 10.59 -14.93
CA THR A 318 -19.51 10.42 -15.52
C THR A 318 -18.46 11.17 -14.71
N THR A 319 -18.67 12.47 -14.48
CA THR A 319 -17.71 13.33 -13.76
C THR A 319 -17.48 12.85 -12.33
N ASN A 320 -18.55 12.54 -11.59
CA ASN A 320 -18.46 12.13 -10.19
C ASN A 320 -17.75 10.78 -10.02
N LEU A 321 -18.04 9.82 -10.91
CA LEU A 321 -17.39 8.50 -10.88
C LEU A 321 -15.91 8.62 -11.25
N GLN A 322 -15.59 9.34 -12.34
CA GLN A 322 -14.20 9.55 -12.77
C GLN A 322 -13.38 10.25 -11.68
N PHE A 323 -13.91 11.32 -11.08
CA PHE A 323 -13.22 12.05 -10.03
C PHE A 323 -12.93 11.18 -8.79
N SER A 324 -13.84 10.25 -8.47
CA SER A 324 -13.62 9.30 -7.38
C SER A 324 -12.50 8.31 -7.71
N ILE A 325 -12.47 7.80 -8.95
CA ILE A 325 -11.41 6.91 -9.44
C ILE A 325 -10.05 7.62 -9.37
N ASP A 326 -9.96 8.86 -9.85
CA ASP A 326 -8.73 9.66 -9.84
C ASP A 326 -8.17 9.84 -8.42
N ARG A 327 -9.04 10.14 -7.45
CA ARG A 327 -8.65 10.30 -6.05
C ARG A 327 -8.13 9.01 -5.44
N VAL A 328 -8.71 7.86 -5.80
CA VAL A 328 -8.19 6.55 -5.38
C VAL A 328 -6.80 6.32 -5.97
N GLY A 329 -6.59 6.65 -7.25
CA GLY A 329 -5.27 6.64 -7.89
C GLY A 329 -4.21 7.43 -7.11
N LEU A 330 -4.52 8.67 -6.75
CA LEU A 330 -3.61 9.53 -5.95
C LEU A 330 -3.33 8.93 -4.56
N PHE A 331 -4.33 8.32 -3.93
CA PHE A 331 -4.14 7.70 -2.63
C PHE A 331 -3.28 6.45 -2.69
N ILE A 332 -3.38 5.65 -3.75
CA ILE A 332 -2.50 4.50 -4.01
C ILE A 332 -1.03 4.94 -4.04
N GLU A 333 -0.74 6.04 -4.73
CA GLU A 333 0.62 6.60 -4.77
C GLU A 333 1.09 7.06 -3.38
N LYS A 334 0.22 7.75 -2.63
CA LYS A 334 0.51 8.16 -1.26
C LYS A 334 0.80 6.96 -0.33
N TYR A 335 -0.01 5.91 -0.41
CA TYR A 335 0.21 4.67 0.35
C TYR A 335 1.54 4.00 -0.06
N SER A 336 1.80 3.89 -1.36
CA SER A 336 3.05 3.34 -1.91
C SER A 336 4.29 4.06 -1.37
N ASN A 337 4.25 5.39 -1.37
CA ASN A 337 5.33 6.22 -0.85
C ASN A 337 5.53 5.99 0.65
N PHE A 338 4.44 5.88 1.42
CA PHE A 338 4.52 5.57 2.84
C PHE A 338 5.18 4.20 3.11
N VAL A 339 4.76 3.16 2.39
CA VAL A 339 5.34 1.81 2.53
C VAL A 339 6.82 1.80 2.17
N SER A 340 7.20 2.48 1.09
CA SER A 340 8.59 2.58 0.64
C SER A 340 9.46 3.30 1.68
N GLN A 341 8.97 4.42 2.22
CA GLN A 341 9.66 5.15 3.30
C GLN A 341 9.77 4.29 4.55
N GLY A 342 8.69 3.61 4.96
CA GLY A 342 8.70 2.70 6.09
C GLY A 342 9.79 1.63 5.95
N GLY A 343 9.90 1.00 4.79
CA GLY A 343 10.98 0.04 4.50
C GLY A 343 12.39 0.63 4.71
N GLU A 344 12.64 1.86 4.29
CA GLU A 344 13.93 2.54 4.50
C GLU A 344 14.22 2.84 5.98
N TYR A 345 13.20 3.22 6.76
CA TYR A 345 13.34 3.37 8.21
C TYR A 345 13.70 2.04 8.89
N TYR A 346 13.06 0.93 8.53
CA TYR A 346 13.41 -0.37 9.11
C TYR A 346 14.80 -0.86 8.69
N LYS A 347 15.24 -0.58 7.45
CA LYS A 347 16.66 -0.80 7.06
C LYS A 347 17.60 0.01 7.92
N LYS A 348 17.26 1.26 8.23
CA LYS A 348 18.03 2.10 9.15
C LYS A 348 18.05 1.51 10.55
N PHE A 349 16.91 1.08 11.09
CA PHE A 349 16.84 0.45 12.42
C PHE A 349 17.67 -0.82 12.50
N SER A 350 17.62 -1.67 11.47
CA SER A 350 18.43 -2.91 11.41
C SER A 350 19.93 -2.60 11.41
N LYS A 351 20.36 -1.57 10.66
CA LYS A 351 21.75 -1.09 10.67
C LYS A 351 22.19 -0.56 12.04
N ILE A 352 21.34 0.24 12.70
CA ILE A 352 21.61 0.79 14.04
C ILE A 352 21.67 -0.34 15.08
N ALA A 353 20.74 -1.29 15.05
CA ALA A 353 20.74 -2.41 15.98
C ALA A 353 21.93 -3.36 15.74
N SER A 354 22.47 -3.39 14.52
CA SER A 354 23.64 -4.22 14.16
C SER A 354 24.98 -3.51 14.34
N SER A 355 25.02 -2.21 14.67
CA SER A 355 26.28 -1.46 14.84
C SER A 355 26.95 -1.65 16.21
N TYR A 356 26.37 -2.47 17.10
CA TYR A 356 26.99 -2.77 18.40
C TYR A 356 28.23 -3.67 18.23
N GLU A 357 29.41 -3.05 18.21
CA GLU A 357 30.70 -3.70 17.93
C GLU A 357 31.02 -4.88 18.86
N ASN A 358 30.65 -4.79 20.14
CA ASN A 358 31.01 -5.75 21.18
C ASN A 358 29.97 -6.87 21.38
N GLU A 359 29.03 -7.05 20.44
CA GLU A 359 27.95 -8.04 20.53
C GLU A 359 28.47 -9.45 20.81
N LYS A 360 29.53 -9.88 20.10
CA LYS A 360 30.11 -11.22 20.28
C LYS A 360 30.74 -11.41 21.65
N ALA A 361 31.49 -10.40 22.11
CA ALA A 361 32.19 -10.43 23.39
C ALA A 361 31.22 -10.37 24.59
N CYS A 362 30.13 -9.63 24.46
CA CYS A 362 29.14 -9.40 25.52
C CYS A 362 27.85 -10.22 25.37
N SER A 363 27.84 -11.23 24.48
CA SER A 363 26.64 -12.00 24.12
C SER A 363 25.89 -12.63 25.31
N SER A 364 26.61 -13.01 26.36
CA SER A 364 26.08 -13.61 27.60
C SER A 364 25.48 -12.61 28.59
N THR A 365 25.71 -11.32 28.40
CA THR A 365 25.23 -10.21 29.26
C THR A 365 24.26 -9.28 28.53
N LEU A 366 24.11 -9.43 27.22
CA LEU A 366 23.12 -8.68 26.45
C LEU A 366 21.69 -9.09 26.84
N PRO A 367 20.77 -8.12 27.01
CA PRO A 367 19.37 -8.40 27.28
C PRO A 367 18.73 -9.22 26.15
N ASP A 368 17.90 -10.18 26.52
CA ASP A 368 17.10 -10.91 25.53
C ASP A 368 16.12 -9.99 24.79
N GLN A 369 15.67 -8.93 25.44
CA GLN A 369 14.87 -7.85 24.84
C GLN A 369 15.58 -7.16 23.66
N PHE A 370 16.91 -7.05 23.68
CA PHE A 370 17.67 -6.49 22.56
C PHE A 370 17.72 -7.45 21.37
N LYS A 371 17.86 -8.75 21.62
CA LYS A 371 17.76 -9.78 20.57
C LYS A 371 16.35 -9.82 19.97
N GLN A 372 15.33 -9.70 20.81
CA GLN A 372 13.94 -9.61 20.37
C GLN A 372 13.71 -8.37 19.50
N LEU A 373 14.20 -7.20 19.90
CA LEU A 373 14.13 -5.99 19.07
C LEU A 373 14.75 -6.21 17.68
N LYS A 374 15.93 -6.83 17.59
CA LYS A 374 16.57 -7.14 16.29
C LYS A 374 15.67 -8.02 15.42
N ASN A 375 15.15 -9.10 16.00
CA ASN A 375 14.24 -10.01 15.30
C ASN A 375 12.95 -9.30 14.86
N ASP A 376 12.35 -8.47 15.73
CA ASP A 376 11.13 -7.73 15.42
C ASP A 376 11.36 -6.71 14.29
N ILE A 377 12.53 -6.04 14.27
CA ILE A 377 12.94 -5.14 13.20
C ILE A 377 13.04 -5.90 11.87
N ASP A 378 13.73 -7.03 11.86
CA ASP A 378 13.96 -7.80 10.63
C ASP A 378 12.65 -8.42 10.11
N GLU A 379 11.81 -8.99 11.00
CA GLU A 379 10.48 -9.50 10.62
C GLU A 379 9.60 -8.37 10.07
N THR A 380 9.63 -7.20 10.69
CA THR A 380 8.83 -6.06 10.22
C THR A 380 9.37 -5.52 8.90
N LEU A 381 10.69 -5.46 8.72
CA LEU A 381 11.31 -5.09 7.46
C LEU A 381 10.87 -6.02 6.32
N ASP A 382 10.87 -7.33 6.56
CA ASP A 382 10.38 -8.32 5.60
C ASP A 382 8.92 -8.07 5.24
N LYS A 383 8.05 -7.78 6.22
CA LYS A 383 6.64 -7.44 5.98
C LYS A 383 6.45 -6.15 5.18
N PHE A 384 7.28 -5.12 5.40
CA PHE A 384 7.26 -3.90 4.58
C PHE A 384 7.66 -4.18 3.13
N ASN A 385 8.61 -5.10 2.90
CA ASN A 385 9.07 -5.45 1.56
C ASN A 385 8.14 -6.43 0.83
N SER A 386 7.34 -7.22 1.57
CA SER A 386 6.43 -8.25 1.05
C SER A 386 4.96 -7.87 1.26
N ALA A 387 4.45 -8.02 2.47
CA ALA A 387 3.01 -7.96 2.79
C ALA A 387 2.36 -6.58 2.56
N TYR A 388 3.11 -5.48 2.73
CA TYR A 388 2.60 -4.12 2.55
C TYR A 388 2.90 -3.53 1.18
N LYS A 389 3.96 -4.01 0.53
CA LYS A 389 4.26 -3.64 -0.83
C LYS A 389 3.28 -4.37 -1.74
N MET A 390 2.50 -3.61 -2.51
CA MET A 390 1.55 -4.16 -3.47
C MET A 390 2.01 -3.77 -4.86
N PRO A 391 3.04 -4.44 -5.41
CA PRO A 391 3.58 -4.12 -6.73
C PRO A 391 2.52 -4.25 -7.84
N GLU A 392 1.52 -5.12 -7.66
CA GLU A 392 0.38 -5.27 -8.57
C GLU A 392 -0.52 -4.02 -8.54
N VAL A 393 -0.69 -3.42 -7.37
CA VAL A 393 -1.48 -2.19 -7.17
C VAL A 393 -0.71 -0.96 -7.68
N GLN A 394 0.61 -1.08 -7.86
CA GLN A 394 1.48 -0.04 -8.42
C GLN A 394 1.78 -0.26 -9.92
N GLY A 395 1.42 -1.42 -10.45
CA GLY A 395 1.77 -1.86 -11.79
C GLY A 395 0.88 -1.27 -12.88
N SER A 396 1.35 -1.38 -14.12
CA SER A 396 0.59 -0.94 -15.31
C SER A 396 -0.78 -1.60 -15.37
N LYS A 397 -0.91 -2.87 -14.99
CA LYS A 397 -2.18 -3.61 -15.01
C LYS A 397 -3.30 -2.93 -14.19
N LEU A 398 -2.99 -2.43 -12.99
CA LEU A 398 -4.02 -1.74 -12.20
C LEU A 398 -4.36 -0.38 -12.82
N LYS A 399 -3.36 0.35 -13.34
CA LYS A 399 -3.61 1.60 -14.06
C LYS A 399 -4.47 1.35 -15.29
N ASP A 400 -4.19 0.30 -16.05
CA ASP A 400 -5.00 -0.12 -17.20
C ASP A 400 -6.42 -0.50 -16.78
N MET A 401 -6.57 -1.14 -15.62
CA MET A 401 -7.90 -1.46 -15.07
C MET A 401 -8.67 -0.19 -14.65
N LEU A 402 -8.02 0.80 -14.04
CA LEU A 402 -8.65 2.03 -13.55
C LEU A 402 -8.91 3.07 -14.64
N TYR A 403 -8.03 3.15 -15.64
CA TYR A 403 -8.03 4.21 -16.65
C TYR A 403 -8.26 3.68 -18.07
N GLY A 404 -8.10 2.38 -18.30
CA GLY A 404 -8.02 1.78 -19.62
C GLY A 404 -6.58 1.74 -20.12
N THR A 405 -6.32 0.97 -21.17
CA THR A 405 -5.07 1.09 -21.92
C THR A 405 -5.04 2.49 -22.53
N ALA A 406 -4.01 3.29 -22.21
CA ALA A 406 -3.69 4.43 -23.05
C ALA A 406 -3.41 3.87 -24.44
N VAL A 407 -4.34 4.08 -25.36
CA VAL A 407 -4.08 3.85 -26.78
C VAL A 407 -3.13 4.98 -27.18
N ASP A 408 -1.83 4.70 -27.12
CA ASP A 408 -0.81 5.48 -27.83
C ASP A 408 -0.96 5.30 -29.34
#